data_AF-A0A945PH11-F1
#
_entry.id   AF-A0A945PH11-F1
#
_cell.length_a   1.000
_cell.length_b   1.000
_cell.length_c   1.000
_cell.angle_alpha   90.00
_cell.angle_beta   90.00
_cell.angle_gamma   90.00
#
_symmetry.space_group_name_H-M   'P 1'
#
loop_
_entity.id
_entity.type
_entity.pdbx_description
1 polymer ?
#
loop_
_entity_poly.entity_id
_entity_poly.type
_entity_poly.pdbx_seq_one_letter_code
_entity_poly.pdbx_strand_id
1 'polypeptide(L)'
;QTAKAVFFMGTFESEQADVTSEERLIFAVIRGDLDVNETKIANAVKASRLRPATDAEITAVGCVAGYASPVGITGALVVADDSIPASPNLVAGANEEGVHLLNVNYGRDWEATVVADIGAAGEANECIQCGQSLTLSRGVEVGNIFQLGTRFTDAMGATFLDENGKAQSVIMGSYGIGVGRLLACVAEEHNDEAGLRWPITIAPFEVHIVSLAKGDSEAATVAQKLYDELLGRDVDVLLDDRRENPGVKFKDADLIGCPVRVTVGDRGLKKGIVEVKRRDAEEPEEVAVDQAVEQVSATLAALYEAIQQTVVEVPYEN
;
A
#
# COMPACT_ATOMS: atom_id res chain seq x y z
N GLN A 1 6.10 -13.76 34.50
CA GLN A 1 6.01 -13.58 33.04
C GLN A 1 7.09 -14.44 32.40
N THR A 2 6.95 -14.79 31.12
CA THR A 2 7.95 -15.58 30.39
C THR A 2 8.88 -14.67 29.58
N ALA A 3 10.11 -15.10 29.37
CA ALA A 3 11.00 -14.56 28.34
C ALA A 3 10.93 -15.51 27.14
N LYS A 4 10.49 -14.99 25.99
CA LYS A 4 10.39 -15.70 24.72
C LYS A 4 11.68 -15.50 23.93
N ALA A 5 12.21 -16.59 23.39
CA ALA A 5 13.35 -16.62 22.50
C ALA A 5 12.88 -16.73 21.04
N VAL A 6 13.41 -15.89 20.15
CA VAL A 6 13.18 -15.96 18.71
C VAL A 6 14.52 -15.89 17.98
N PHE A 7 14.69 -16.72 16.94
CA PHE A 7 15.98 -16.93 16.30
C PHE A 7 15.98 -16.51 14.85
N PHE A 8 16.96 -15.71 14.47
CA PHE A 8 17.16 -15.28 13.09
C PHE A 8 18.62 -15.48 12.69
N MET A 9 18.87 -15.73 11.42
CA MET A 9 20.18 -15.51 10.82
C MET A 9 20.19 -14.12 10.21
N GLY A 10 21.13 -13.29 10.66
CA GLY A 10 21.36 -11.95 10.12
C GLY A 10 22.54 -11.95 9.16
N THR A 11 22.39 -11.26 8.03
CA THR A 11 23.48 -10.98 7.09
C THR A 11 24.10 -9.62 7.41
N PHE A 12 25.42 -9.57 7.55
CA PHE A 12 26.20 -8.37 7.86
C PHE A 12 27.22 -8.13 6.75
N GLU A 13 27.53 -6.86 6.47
CA GLU A 13 28.65 -6.52 5.61
C GLU A 13 29.95 -6.93 6.30
N SER A 14 30.83 -7.62 5.57
CA SER A 14 32.10 -8.07 6.15
C SER A 14 33.16 -6.98 6.01
N GLU A 15 33.98 -6.81 7.04
CA GLU A 15 35.13 -5.91 7.03
C GLU A 15 36.36 -6.52 6.33
N GLN A 16 36.28 -7.78 5.88
CA GLN A 16 37.37 -8.47 5.20
C GLN A 16 37.33 -8.24 3.69
N ALA A 17 38.47 -7.88 3.09
CA ALA A 17 38.55 -7.50 1.67
C ALA A 17 38.08 -8.59 0.67
N ASP A 18 38.10 -9.87 1.06
CA ASP A 18 37.77 -11.02 0.20
C ASP A 18 36.39 -11.65 0.49
N VAL A 19 35.68 -11.18 1.52
CA VAL A 19 34.34 -11.69 1.89
C VAL A 19 33.38 -10.51 1.82
N THR A 20 32.28 -10.65 1.08
CA THR A 20 31.32 -9.55 0.92
C THR A 20 30.30 -9.48 2.05
N SER A 21 30.00 -10.62 2.69
CA SER A 21 29.04 -10.68 3.80
C SER A 21 29.27 -11.89 4.69
N GLU A 22 28.95 -11.74 5.97
CA GLU A 22 28.95 -12.82 6.96
C GLU A 22 27.53 -13.05 7.53
N GLU A 23 27.23 -14.30 7.89
CA GLU A 23 25.99 -14.63 8.59
C GLU A 23 26.27 -14.89 10.07
N ARG A 24 25.44 -14.30 10.95
CA ARG A 24 25.50 -14.54 12.39
C ARG A 24 24.12 -14.87 12.93
N LEU A 25 24.07 -15.82 13.86
CA LEU A 25 22.85 -16.14 14.58
C LEU A 25 22.50 -15.01 15.53
N ILE A 26 21.28 -14.50 15.42
CA ILE A 26 20.67 -13.52 16.30
C ILE A 26 19.70 -14.26 17.23
N PHE A 27 19.94 -14.11 18.53
CA PHE A 27 19.04 -14.58 19.58
C PHE A 27 18.26 -13.38 20.11
N ALA A 28 17.03 -13.20 19.65
CA ALA A 28 16.14 -12.16 20.15
C ALA A 28 15.39 -12.64 21.40
N VAL A 29 15.40 -11.84 22.46
CA VAL A 29 14.72 -12.11 23.72
C VAL A 29 13.69 -11.03 23.98
N ILE A 30 12.43 -11.39 24.14
CA ILE A 30 11.33 -10.46 24.41
C ILE A 30 10.38 -11.05 25.46
N ARG A 31 9.58 -10.23 26.13
CA ARG A 31 8.52 -10.76 27.00
C ARG A 31 7.56 -11.65 26.20
N GLY A 32 7.06 -12.71 26.84
CA GLY A 32 6.25 -13.72 26.17
C GLY A 32 4.86 -13.25 25.71
N ASP A 33 4.37 -12.12 26.22
CA ASP A 33 3.13 -11.48 25.79
C ASP A 33 3.29 -10.50 24.61
N LEU A 34 4.52 -10.31 24.13
CA LEU A 34 4.84 -9.44 23.00
C LEU A 34 5.36 -10.24 21.83
N ASP A 35 5.17 -9.74 20.61
CA ASP A 35 5.75 -10.32 19.39
C ASP A 35 6.92 -9.49 18.89
N VAL A 36 7.84 -10.13 18.17
CA VAL A 36 9.01 -9.45 17.62
C VAL A 36 8.67 -8.73 16.33
N ASN A 37 9.30 -7.59 16.11
CA ASN A 37 9.34 -6.90 14.82
C ASN A 37 10.73 -7.11 14.19
N GLU A 38 10.77 -7.90 13.11
CA GLU A 38 12.01 -8.24 12.41
C GLU A 38 12.76 -7.01 11.88
N THR A 39 12.04 -5.99 11.41
CA THR A 39 12.65 -4.75 10.91
C THR A 39 13.36 -4.00 12.04
N LYS A 40 12.76 -3.94 13.23
CA LYS A 40 13.40 -3.33 14.41
C LYS A 40 14.65 -4.11 14.82
N ILE A 41 14.61 -5.44 14.82
CA ILE A 41 15.79 -6.29 15.08
C ILE A 41 16.91 -5.98 14.08
N ALA A 42 16.60 -6.02 12.78
CA ALA A 42 17.57 -5.76 11.71
C ALA A 42 18.23 -4.39 11.87
N ASN A 43 17.43 -3.36 12.16
CA ASN A 43 17.90 -1.99 12.36
C ASN A 43 18.75 -1.81 13.62
N ALA A 44 18.42 -2.51 14.70
CA ALA A 44 19.16 -2.47 15.96
C ALA A 44 20.57 -3.06 15.81
N VAL A 45 20.70 -4.16 15.07
CA VAL A 45 21.99 -4.84 14.87
C VAL A 45 22.70 -4.46 13.58
N LYS A 46 22.08 -3.65 12.72
CA LYS A 46 22.58 -3.29 11.37
C LYS A 46 22.75 -4.49 10.43
N ALA A 47 21.85 -5.47 10.54
CA ALA A 47 21.77 -6.55 9.57
C ALA A 47 21.09 -6.05 8.28
N SER A 48 21.66 -6.37 7.13
CA SER A 48 21.09 -6.02 5.83
C SER A 48 19.89 -6.90 5.47
N ARG A 49 19.83 -8.10 6.05
CA ARG A 49 18.75 -9.07 5.87
C ARG A 49 18.62 -9.96 7.08
N LEU A 50 17.38 -10.39 7.36
CA LEU A 50 17.07 -11.47 8.31
C LEU A 50 16.39 -12.64 7.59
N ARG A 51 16.58 -13.84 8.13
CA ARG A 51 15.77 -15.01 7.85
C ARG A 51 15.56 -15.79 9.15
N PRO A 52 14.47 -16.56 9.31
CA PRO A 52 14.36 -17.50 10.41
C PRO A 52 15.58 -18.44 10.46
N ALA A 53 16.09 -18.68 11.66
CA ALA A 53 17.14 -19.68 11.85
C ALA A 53 16.57 -21.09 11.71
N THR A 54 17.38 -22.01 11.21
CA THR A 54 17.06 -23.43 11.16
C THR A 54 17.39 -24.10 12.49
N ASP A 55 16.77 -25.25 12.79
CA ASP A 55 17.03 -26.01 14.02
C ASP A 55 18.52 -26.40 14.17
N ALA A 56 19.19 -26.69 13.05
CA ALA A 56 20.62 -27.02 13.04
C ALA A 56 21.48 -25.82 13.48
N GLU A 57 21.17 -24.61 13.01
CA GLU A 57 21.87 -23.37 13.40
C GLU A 57 21.63 -23.03 14.87
N ILE A 58 20.40 -23.24 15.36
CA ILE A 58 20.05 -23.05 16.78
C ILE A 58 20.79 -24.06 17.66
N THR A 59 20.81 -25.33 17.27
CA THR A 59 21.48 -26.40 18.03
C THR A 59 23.00 -26.22 18.05
N ALA A 60 23.58 -25.67 16.98
CA ALA A 60 25.02 -25.44 16.86
C ALA A 60 25.57 -24.50 17.94
N VAL A 61 24.75 -23.59 18.48
CA VAL A 61 25.11 -22.69 19.60
C VAL A 61 24.64 -23.23 20.97
N GLY A 62 24.20 -24.48 21.04
CA GLY A 62 23.74 -25.13 22.26
C GLY A 62 22.33 -24.73 22.71
N CYS A 63 21.52 -24.14 21.82
CA CYS A 63 20.13 -23.81 22.12
C CYS A 63 19.19 -24.96 21.72
N VAL A 64 18.09 -25.11 22.46
CA VAL A 64 17.02 -26.06 22.14
C VAL A 64 15.73 -25.28 21.88
N ALA A 65 15.21 -25.33 20.65
CA ALA A 65 13.98 -24.63 20.29
C ALA A 65 12.83 -25.01 21.24
N GLY A 66 12.05 -24.02 21.68
CA GLY A 66 11.00 -24.19 22.69
C GLY A 66 11.49 -24.24 24.15
N TYR A 67 12.79 -24.45 24.39
CA TYR A 67 13.41 -24.49 25.71
C TYR A 67 14.68 -23.63 25.80
N ALA A 68 14.83 -22.65 24.91
CA ALA A 68 16.04 -21.86 24.84
C ALA A 68 16.03 -20.62 25.73
N SER A 69 17.21 -20.23 26.21
CA SER A 69 17.47 -18.93 26.81
C SER A 69 18.93 -18.48 26.57
N PRO A 70 19.22 -17.18 26.72
CA PRO A 70 20.59 -16.67 26.64
C PRO A 70 21.50 -17.11 27.81
N VAL A 71 21.01 -17.89 28.77
CA VAL A 71 21.81 -18.31 29.94
C VAL A 71 22.82 -19.37 29.52
N GLY A 72 24.11 -19.04 29.64
CA GLY A 72 25.22 -19.97 29.42
C GLY A 72 25.52 -20.28 27.95
N ILE A 73 24.87 -19.60 26.99
CA ILE A 73 25.15 -19.78 25.56
C ILE A 73 26.24 -18.82 25.09
N THR A 74 27.02 -19.26 24.10
CA THR A 74 28.06 -18.46 23.44
C THR A 74 27.97 -18.65 21.94
N GLY A 75 28.29 -17.61 21.15
CA GLY A 75 28.31 -17.71 19.69
C GLY A 75 27.04 -17.21 18.98
N ALA A 76 26.11 -16.58 19.72
CA ALA A 76 24.98 -15.85 19.15
C ALA A 76 25.08 -14.35 19.49
N LEU A 77 24.55 -13.50 18.60
CA LEU A 77 24.32 -12.09 18.87
C LEU A 77 23.00 -11.96 19.65
N VAL A 78 23.10 -11.72 20.96
CA VAL A 78 21.92 -11.64 21.83
C VAL A 78 21.35 -10.23 21.77
N VAL A 79 20.07 -10.12 21.40
CA VAL A 79 19.32 -8.87 21.35
C VAL A 79 18.16 -8.98 22.33
N ALA A 80 18.10 -8.09 23.32
CA ALA A 80 16.98 -8.04 24.24
C ALA A 80 16.06 -6.86 23.92
N ASP A 81 14.75 -7.11 23.99
CA ASP A 81 13.77 -6.05 24.01
C ASP A 81 13.94 -5.17 25.25
N ASP A 82 13.67 -3.87 25.11
CA ASP A 82 13.81 -2.90 26.22
C ASP A 82 12.85 -3.17 27.39
N SER A 83 11.83 -3.99 27.20
CA SER A 83 10.98 -4.49 28.28
C SER A 83 11.66 -5.52 29.19
N ILE A 84 12.72 -6.20 28.73
CA ILE A 84 13.39 -7.28 29.46
C ILE A 84 14.13 -6.78 30.71
N PRO A 85 15.00 -5.73 30.65
CA PRO A 85 15.71 -5.24 31.84
C PRO A 85 14.79 -4.81 32.98
N ALA A 86 13.58 -4.33 32.66
CA ALA A 86 12.58 -3.90 33.64
C ALA A 86 11.71 -5.05 34.20
N SER A 87 11.87 -6.28 33.68
CA SER A 87 11.03 -7.43 34.02
C SER A 87 11.80 -8.43 34.87
N PRO A 88 11.64 -8.42 36.21
CA PRO A 88 12.37 -9.33 37.08
C PRO A 88 11.75 -10.74 37.08
N ASN A 89 12.58 -11.72 37.44
CA ASN A 89 12.17 -13.09 37.73
C ASN A 89 11.36 -13.77 36.60
N LEU A 90 11.82 -13.61 35.36
CA LEU A 90 11.19 -14.23 34.21
C LEU A 90 11.38 -15.75 34.22
N VAL A 91 10.44 -16.45 33.60
CA VAL A 91 10.57 -17.87 33.26
C VAL A 91 11.16 -17.96 31.86
N ALA A 92 12.29 -18.65 31.72
CA ALA A 92 12.96 -18.85 30.42
C ALA A 92 13.33 -20.32 30.25
N GLY A 93 13.63 -20.75 29.04
CA GLY A 93 14.10 -22.10 28.79
C GLY A 93 15.47 -22.39 29.42
N ALA A 94 15.78 -23.66 29.71
CA ALA A 94 17.06 -24.05 30.32
C ALA A 94 18.15 -24.46 29.30
N ASN A 95 17.88 -24.31 28.00
CA ASN A 95 18.65 -24.92 26.90
C ASN A 95 18.70 -26.46 26.97
N GLU A 96 17.71 -27.05 27.64
CA GLU A 96 17.53 -28.50 27.80
C GLU A 96 16.05 -28.84 27.54
N GLU A 97 15.82 -29.89 26.77
CA GLU A 97 14.47 -30.31 26.40
C GLU A 97 13.63 -30.64 27.65
N GLY A 98 12.43 -30.05 27.72
CA GLY A 98 11.50 -30.26 28.83
C GLY A 98 11.78 -29.41 30.07
N VAL A 99 12.84 -28.60 30.09
CA VAL A 99 13.27 -27.88 31.29
C VAL A 99 13.22 -26.37 31.11
N HIS A 100 12.69 -25.69 32.11
CA HIS A 100 12.65 -24.23 32.21
C HIS A 100 13.29 -23.77 33.52
N LEU A 101 13.93 -22.61 33.46
CA LEU A 101 14.47 -21.90 34.60
C LEU A 101 13.41 -20.95 35.15
N LEU A 102 13.28 -20.93 36.48
CA LEU A 102 12.49 -19.93 37.20
C LEU A 102 13.40 -18.82 37.71
N ASN A 103 12.84 -17.63 37.86
CA ASN A 103 13.52 -16.47 38.42
C ASN A 103 14.78 -16.05 37.64
N VAL A 104 14.73 -16.12 36.31
CA VAL A 104 15.80 -15.63 35.44
C VAL A 104 15.76 -14.09 35.42
N ASN A 105 16.91 -13.46 35.61
CA ASN A 105 17.06 -12.02 35.69
C ASN A 105 18.16 -11.52 34.75
N TYR A 106 17.82 -10.52 33.93
CA TYR A 106 18.78 -9.77 33.13
C TYR A 106 19.83 -9.09 34.03
N GLY A 107 21.10 -9.07 33.60
CA GLY A 107 22.22 -8.51 34.35
C GLY A 107 22.79 -9.44 35.43
N ARG A 108 22.00 -10.37 35.99
CA ARG A 108 22.48 -11.39 36.93
C ARG A 108 22.85 -12.69 36.23
N ASP A 109 21.95 -13.21 35.39
CA ASP A 109 22.11 -14.54 34.78
C ASP A 109 22.63 -14.48 33.33
N TRP A 110 22.38 -13.37 32.65
CA TRP A 110 22.81 -13.12 31.26
C TRP A 110 22.71 -11.62 30.94
N GLU A 111 23.42 -11.19 29.91
CA GLU A 111 23.37 -9.82 29.37
C GLU A 111 23.25 -9.87 27.85
N ALA A 112 22.56 -8.89 27.26
CA ALA A 112 22.43 -8.80 25.82
C ALA A 112 23.62 -8.06 25.21
N THR A 113 23.94 -8.38 23.96
CA THR A 113 24.87 -7.56 23.17
C THR A 113 24.25 -6.21 22.81
N VAL A 114 22.94 -6.21 22.52
CA VAL A 114 22.16 -5.00 22.21
C VAL A 114 20.84 -5.05 22.98
N VAL A 115 20.47 -3.93 23.61
CA VAL A 115 19.11 -3.71 24.13
C VAL A 115 18.45 -2.66 23.25
N ALA A 116 17.27 -2.96 22.71
CA ALA A 116 16.52 -2.06 21.84
C ALA A 116 15.01 -2.39 21.87
N ASP A 117 14.16 -1.45 21.48
CA ASP A 117 12.77 -1.75 21.14
C ASP A 117 12.75 -2.70 19.93
N ILE A 118 12.37 -3.95 20.15
CA ILE A 118 12.18 -4.96 19.11
C ILE A 118 10.76 -5.51 19.08
N GLY A 119 9.85 -4.93 19.86
CA GLY A 119 8.45 -5.32 19.94
C GLY A 119 7.63 -4.85 18.74
N ALA A 120 6.72 -5.69 18.25
CA ALA A 120 5.67 -5.31 17.33
C ALA A 120 4.57 -4.55 18.10
N ALA A 121 4.15 -3.40 17.55
CA ALA A 121 3.01 -2.66 18.08
C ALA A 121 1.70 -3.28 17.57
N GLY A 122 0.68 -3.29 18.42
CA GLY A 122 -0.67 -3.75 18.12
C GLY A 122 -1.73 -2.95 18.87
N GLU A 123 -2.99 -3.39 18.78
CA GLU A 123 -4.15 -2.66 19.34
C GLU A 123 -4.13 -2.52 20.86
N ALA A 124 -3.42 -3.41 21.56
CA ALA A 124 -3.24 -3.33 23.01
C ALA A 124 -2.18 -2.30 23.44
N ASN A 125 -1.48 -1.66 22.50
CA ASN A 125 -0.46 -0.66 22.79
C ASN A 125 -1.02 0.76 22.70
N GLU A 126 -0.32 1.68 23.36
CA GLU A 126 -0.64 3.10 23.38
C GLU A 126 0.32 3.90 22.49
N CYS A 127 -0.16 5.01 21.95
CA CYS A 127 0.64 5.94 21.18
C CYS A 127 1.65 6.65 22.08
N ILE A 128 2.94 6.61 21.70
CA ILE A 128 4.04 7.25 22.45
C ILE A 128 3.93 8.77 22.55
N GLN A 129 3.08 9.41 21.73
CA GLN A 129 2.88 10.87 21.72
C GLN A 129 1.71 11.30 22.61
N CYS A 130 0.60 10.55 22.61
CA CYS A 130 -0.66 10.98 23.24
C CYS A 130 -1.28 9.97 24.22
N GLY A 131 -0.70 8.76 24.37
CA GLY A 131 -1.19 7.72 25.27
C GLY A 131 -2.51 7.06 24.87
N GLN A 132 -3.09 7.41 23.72
CA GLN A 132 -4.31 6.77 23.22
C GLN A 132 -4.02 5.39 22.64
N SER A 133 -4.97 4.47 22.72
CA SER A 133 -4.85 3.13 22.13
C SER A 133 -4.63 3.20 20.62
N LEU A 134 -3.76 2.32 20.11
CA LEU A 134 -3.52 2.18 18.68
C LEU A 134 -4.66 1.40 18.01
N THR A 135 -4.94 1.71 16.75
CA THR A 135 -5.84 0.94 15.89
C THR A 135 -5.07 0.40 14.69
N LEU A 136 -5.32 -0.85 14.31
CA LEU A 136 -4.72 -1.45 13.13
C LEU A 136 -5.69 -1.37 11.95
N SER A 137 -5.17 -0.98 10.79
CA SER A 137 -5.92 -0.97 9.53
C SER A 137 -5.04 -1.55 8.45
N ARG A 138 -5.67 -2.23 7.48
CA ARG A 138 -4.96 -2.75 6.31
C ARG A 138 -4.91 -1.64 5.27
N GLY A 139 -3.73 -1.45 4.69
CA GLY A 139 -3.52 -0.49 3.63
C GLY A 139 -2.64 -1.09 2.55
N VAL A 140 -2.82 -0.59 1.33
CA VAL A 140 -1.92 -0.87 0.22
C VAL A 140 -1.02 0.35 0.04
N GLU A 141 0.29 0.14 0.14
CA GLU A 141 1.27 1.22 -0.09
C GLU A 141 1.23 1.63 -1.57
N VAL A 142 0.65 2.77 -1.90
CA VAL A 142 0.60 3.31 -3.28
C VAL A 142 1.75 4.25 -3.59
N GLY A 143 2.47 4.72 -2.58
CA GLY A 143 3.63 5.58 -2.73
C GLY A 143 4.47 5.64 -1.47
N ASN A 144 5.71 6.09 -1.65
CA ASN A 144 6.69 6.18 -0.58
C ASN A 144 7.68 7.31 -0.84
N ILE A 145 8.16 7.93 0.23
CA ILE A 145 9.11 9.04 0.19
C ILE A 145 10.30 8.70 1.09
N PHE A 146 11.52 8.92 0.58
CA PHE A 146 12.74 8.58 1.28
C PHE A 146 13.69 9.77 1.33
N GLN A 147 14.22 10.02 2.53
CA GLN A 147 15.41 10.85 2.71
C GLN A 147 16.64 9.96 2.54
N LEU A 148 17.24 9.98 1.35
CA LEU A 148 18.38 9.12 1.03
C LEU A 148 19.70 9.67 1.59
N GLY A 149 19.72 10.96 1.96
CA GLY A 149 20.93 11.63 2.43
C GLY A 149 21.99 11.60 1.35
N THR A 150 23.21 11.22 1.71
CA THR A 150 24.36 11.17 0.79
C THR A 150 24.73 9.74 0.38
N ARG A 151 23.95 8.72 0.77
CA ARG A 151 24.30 7.30 0.58
C ARG A 151 24.74 6.96 -0.85
N PHE A 152 24.03 7.48 -1.85
CA PHE A 152 24.34 7.23 -3.26
C PHE A 152 25.39 8.19 -3.80
N THR A 153 25.35 9.46 -3.38
CA THR A 153 26.23 10.50 -3.90
C THR A 153 27.66 10.34 -3.40
N ASP A 154 27.85 9.85 -2.18
CA ASP A 154 29.16 9.45 -1.64
C ASP A 154 29.77 8.31 -2.47
N ALA A 155 28.96 7.28 -2.79
CA ALA A 155 29.41 6.13 -3.57
C ALA A 155 29.74 6.48 -5.03
N MET A 156 29.01 7.44 -5.62
CA MET A 156 29.18 7.86 -7.02
C MET A 156 30.14 9.05 -7.20
N GLY A 157 30.54 9.71 -6.12
CA GLY A 157 31.35 10.94 -6.17
C GLY A 157 30.58 12.17 -6.69
N ALA A 158 29.25 12.21 -6.52
CA ALA A 158 28.40 13.31 -6.97
C ALA A 158 28.44 14.48 -5.96
N THR A 159 29.27 15.49 -6.26
CA THR A 159 29.55 16.62 -5.36
C THR A 159 29.23 17.98 -5.98
N PHE A 160 29.03 18.99 -5.14
CA PHE A 160 28.89 20.40 -5.52
C PHE A 160 29.77 21.28 -4.61
N LEU A 161 30.06 22.52 -5.00
CA LEU A 161 30.69 23.49 -4.12
C LEU A 161 29.62 24.25 -3.34
N ASP A 162 29.73 24.27 -2.02
CA ASP A 162 28.85 25.07 -1.16
C ASP A 162 29.19 26.57 -1.25
N GLU A 163 28.44 27.39 -0.50
CA GLU A 163 28.64 28.85 -0.42
C GLU A 163 30.03 29.28 0.05
N ASN A 164 30.79 28.38 0.70
CA ASN A 164 32.16 28.62 1.16
C ASN A 164 33.20 28.06 0.18
N GLY A 165 32.78 27.51 -0.97
CA GLY A 165 33.66 26.89 -1.96
C GLY A 165 34.19 25.52 -1.55
N LYS A 166 33.55 24.85 -0.57
CA LYS A 166 33.93 23.50 -0.15
C LYS A 166 33.11 22.46 -0.90
N ALA A 167 33.77 21.39 -1.34
CA ALA A 167 33.09 20.25 -1.95
C ALA A 167 32.23 19.51 -0.91
N GLN A 168 30.94 19.35 -1.23
CA GLN A 168 29.95 18.64 -0.44
C GLN A 168 29.24 17.61 -1.32
N SER A 169 28.85 16.46 -0.76
CA SER A 169 28.00 15.50 -1.44
C SER A 169 26.58 16.04 -1.56
N VAL A 170 25.94 15.79 -2.70
CA VAL A 170 24.54 16.21 -2.91
C VAL A 170 23.62 15.40 -1.98
N ILE A 171 22.77 16.09 -1.23
CA ILE A 171 21.72 15.47 -0.40
C ILE A 171 20.56 15.07 -1.30
N MET A 172 20.13 13.81 -1.24
CA MET A 172 19.08 13.27 -2.08
C MET A 172 17.80 12.94 -1.31
N GLY A 173 16.66 13.26 -1.94
CA GLY A 173 15.36 12.67 -1.65
C GLY A 173 14.89 11.82 -2.83
N SER A 174 14.04 10.83 -2.57
CA SER A 174 13.39 10.03 -3.61
C SER A 174 11.90 9.90 -3.31
N TYR A 175 11.08 10.01 -4.36
CA TYR A 175 9.63 10.01 -4.27
C TYR A 175 9.08 9.03 -5.32
N GLY A 176 8.36 8.02 -4.87
CA GLY A 176 7.82 6.97 -5.74
C GLY A 176 6.32 6.83 -5.58
N ILE A 177 5.60 6.75 -6.69
CA ILE A 177 4.17 6.39 -6.75
C ILE A 177 4.03 5.18 -7.68
N GLY A 178 3.43 4.12 -7.18
CA GLY A 178 3.16 2.91 -7.94
C GLY A 178 1.92 3.07 -8.80
N VAL A 179 2.03 3.75 -9.95
CA VAL A 179 0.88 4.08 -10.83
C VAL A 179 0.01 2.87 -11.17
N GLY A 180 0.61 1.73 -11.54
CA GLY A 180 -0.15 0.50 -11.82
C GLY A 180 -0.84 -0.09 -10.59
N ARG A 181 -0.22 0.03 -9.41
CA ARG A 181 -0.83 -0.40 -8.14
C ARG A 181 -1.97 0.53 -7.74
N LEU A 182 -1.80 1.83 -7.96
CA LEU A 182 -2.82 2.84 -7.69
C LEU A 182 -4.08 2.57 -8.52
N LEU A 183 -3.94 2.20 -9.81
CA LEU A 183 -5.08 1.81 -10.64
C LEU A 183 -5.85 0.62 -10.05
N ALA A 184 -5.14 -0.39 -9.52
CA ALA A 184 -5.78 -1.53 -8.86
C ALA A 184 -6.46 -1.14 -7.55
N CYS A 185 -5.88 -0.23 -6.77
CA CYS A 185 -6.52 0.32 -5.56
C CYS A 185 -7.80 1.10 -5.90
N VAL A 186 -7.78 1.92 -6.94
CA VAL A 186 -8.99 2.60 -7.43
C VAL A 186 -10.04 1.57 -7.82
N ALA A 187 -9.67 0.52 -8.55
CA ALA A 187 -10.62 -0.52 -8.94
C ALA A 187 -11.21 -1.25 -7.72
N GLU A 188 -10.45 -1.45 -6.66
CA GLU A 188 -10.91 -2.09 -5.42
C GLU A 188 -11.86 -1.20 -4.60
N GLU A 189 -11.61 0.10 -4.56
CA GLU A 189 -12.47 1.06 -3.85
C GLU A 189 -13.71 1.45 -4.68
N HIS A 190 -13.57 1.53 -6.01
CA HIS A 190 -14.57 2.04 -6.93
C HIS A 190 -15.12 0.97 -7.87
N ASN A 191 -15.83 -0.01 -7.31
CA ASN A 191 -16.56 -1.04 -8.07
C ASN A 191 -17.93 -1.34 -7.44
N ASP A 192 -18.70 -2.18 -8.13
CA ASP A 192 -19.87 -2.89 -7.62
C ASP A 192 -19.97 -4.28 -8.27
N GLU A 193 -21.06 -5.02 -8.01
CA GLU A 193 -21.27 -6.36 -8.57
C GLU A 193 -21.32 -6.40 -10.11
N ALA A 194 -21.59 -5.27 -10.76
CA ALA A 194 -21.70 -5.17 -12.22
C ALA A 194 -20.39 -4.74 -12.89
N GLY A 195 -19.46 -4.11 -12.17
CA GLY A 195 -18.15 -3.72 -12.71
C GLY A 195 -17.53 -2.49 -12.06
N LEU A 196 -16.69 -1.80 -12.82
CA LEU A 196 -15.92 -0.65 -12.36
C LEU A 196 -16.79 0.62 -12.33
N ARG A 197 -16.47 1.53 -11.41
CA ARG A 197 -17.13 2.84 -11.23
C ARG A 197 -16.10 3.96 -11.17
N TRP A 198 -15.40 4.19 -12.29
CA TRP A 198 -14.25 5.09 -12.31
C TRP A 198 -14.59 6.50 -11.80
N PRO A 199 -13.73 7.12 -10.98
CA PRO A 199 -13.71 8.57 -10.82
C PRO A 199 -13.54 9.24 -12.18
N ILE A 200 -14.26 10.35 -12.42
CA ILE A 200 -14.30 10.99 -13.74
C ILE A 200 -12.92 11.37 -14.29
N THR A 201 -11.98 11.74 -13.42
CA THR A 201 -10.62 12.16 -13.79
C THR A 201 -9.71 11.07 -14.34
N ILE A 202 -10.09 9.78 -14.19
CA ILE A 202 -9.27 8.64 -14.61
C ILE A 202 -10.06 7.58 -15.37
N ALA A 203 -11.32 7.86 -15.68
CA ALA A 203 -12.12 6.98 -16.53
C ALA A 203 -11.48 6.86 -17.92
N PRO A 204 -11.54 5.69 -18.58
CA PRO A 204 -11.01 5.53 -19.93
C PRO A 204 -11.76 6.40 -20.96
N PHE A 205 -13.04 6.63 -20.71
CA PHE A 205 -13.90 7.59 -21.40
C PHE A 205 -14.89 8.13 -20.37
N GLU A 206 -15.25 9.40 -20.49
CA GLU A 206 -16.23 10.05 -19.62
C GLU A 206 -17.66 9.59 -19.92
N VAL A 207 -17.96 9.45 -21.22
CA VAL A 207 -19.30 9.12 -21.72
C VAL A 207 -19.26 7.85 -22.58
N HIS A 208 -20.17 6.93 -22.32
CA HIS A 208 -20.42 5.77 -23.18
C HIS A 208 -21.78 5.90 -23.86
N ILE A 209 -21.79 6.19 -25.16
CA ILE A 209 -23.01 6.22 -25.97
C ILE A 209 -23.30 4.81 -26.46
N VAL A 210 -24.38 4.21 -25.95
CA VAL A 210 -24.85 2.89 -26.36
C VAL A 210 -25.94 3.06 -27.41
N SER A 211 -25.59 2.78 -28.68
CA SER A 211 -26.54 2.80 -29.78
C SER A 211 -27.27 1.46 -29.89
N LEU A 212 -28.60 1.49 -29.80
CA LEU A 212 -29.48 0.34 -30.01
C LEU A 212 -30.04 0.29 -31.45
N ALA A 213 -29.38 0.97 -32.38
CA ALA A 213 -29.78 1.06 -33.77
C ALA A 213 -29.81 -0.30 -34.47
N LYS A 214 -30.77 -0.46 -35.39
CA LYS A 214 -30.84 -1.62 -36.29
C LYS A 214 -30.39 -1.20 -37.69
N GLY A 215 -29.11 -1.39 -37.99
CA GLY A 215 -28.51 -0.88 -39.23
C GLY A 215 -28.46 0.65 -39.23
N ASP A 216 -28.64 1.26 -40.41
CA ASP A 216 -28.56 2.72 -40.60
C ASP A 216 -29.85 3.44 -40.18
N SER A 217 -30.36 3.13 -38.97
CA SER A 217 -31.60 3.73 -38.47
C SER A 217 -31.40 5.18 -37.99
N GLU A 218 -32.51 5.87 -37.70
CA GLU A 218 -32.48 7.19 -37.08
C GLU A 218 -31.65 7.21 -35.79
N ALA A 219 -31.72 6.12 -34.99
CA ALA A 219 -30.89 5.97 -33.80
C ALA A 219 -29.38 5.97 -34.08
N ALA A 220 -28.92 5.38 -35.19
CA ALA A 220 -27.50 5.43 -35.56
C ALA A 220 -27.08 6.86 -35.89
N THR A 221 -27.91 7.59 -36.62
CA THR A 221 -27.65 9.00 -36.99
C THR A 221 -27.63 9.91 -35.76
N VAL A 222 -28.59 9.74 -34.85
CA VAL A 222 -28.67 10.53 -33.62
C VAL A 222 -27.49 10.20 -32.69
N ALA A 223 -27.14 8.92 -32.54
CA ALA A 223 -25.98 8.53 -31.72
C ALA A 223 -24.67 9.12 -32.25
N GLN A 224 -24.44 9.07 -33.57
CA GLN A 224 -23.28 9.69 -34.20
C GLN A 224 -23.27 11.21 -34.01
N LYS A 225 -24.43 11.87 -34.16
CA LYS A 225 -24.54 13.31 -33.94
C LYS A 225 -24.19 13.70 -32.50
N LEU A 226 -24.72 12.99 -31.50
CA LEU A 226 -24.40 13.23 -30.09
C LEU A 226 -22.92 12.99 -29.80
N TYR A 227 -22.33 11.94 -30.39
CA TYR A 227 -20.90 11.68 -30.32
C TYR A 227 -20.07 12.85 -30.86
N ASP A 228 -20.38 13.32 -32.07
CA ASP A 228 -19.65 14.44 -32.71
C ASP A 228 -19.81 15.76 -31.91
N GLU A 229 -21.01 16.03 -31.38
CA GLU A 229 -21.29 17.24 -30.60
C GLU A 229 -20.58 17.23 -29.23
N LEU A 230 -20.51 16.08 -28.56
CA LEU A 230 -19.79 15.92 -27.29
C LEU A 230 -18.27 15.95 -27.50
N LEU A 231 -17.74 15.30 -28.54
CA LEU A 231 -16.34 15.44 -28.93
C LEU A 231 -15.97 16.90 -29.24
N GLY A 232 -16.88 17.64 -29.90
CA GLY A 232 -16.72 19.07 -30.15
C GLY A 232 -16.64 19.93 -28.89
N ARG A 233 -16.96 19.37 -27.72
CA ARG A 233 -16.83 19.98 -26.38
C ARG A 233 -15.66 19.41 -25.58
N ASP A 234 -14.74 18.69 -26.21
CA ASP A 234 -13.56 18.09 -25.56
C ASP A 234 -13.91 17.04 -24.50
N VAL A 235 -15.05 16.37 -24.68
CA VAL A 235 -15.49 15.24 -23.84
C VAL A 235 -14.95 13.94 -24.43
N ASP A 236 -14.38 13.07 -23.59
CA ASP A 236 -13.94 11.74 -24.04
C ASP A 236 -15.14 10.79 -24.15
N VAL A 237 -15.51 10.45 -25.39
CA VAL A 237 -16.71 9.64 -25.69
C VAL A 237 -16.34 8.29 -26.31
N LEU A 238 -16.93 7.22 -25.78
CA LEU A 238 -16.97 5.90 -26.40
C LEU A 238 -18.33 5.68 -27.06
N LEU A 239 -18.36 5.51 -28.38
CA LEU A 239 -19.57 5.11 -29.11
C LEU A 239 -19.59 3.59 -29.31
N ASP A 240 -20.58 2.91 -28.73
CA ASP A 240 -20.86 1.50 -29.00
C ASP A 240 -21.84 1.36 -30.17
N ASP A 241 -21.28 1.36 -31.38
CA ASP A 241 -21.96 1.13 -32.66
C ASP A 241 -21.96 -0.35 -33.10
N ARG A 242 -21.47 -1.25 -32.25
CA ARG A 242 -21.34 -2.68 -32.57
C ARG A 242 -22.69 -3.31 -32.94
N ARG A 243 -22.68 -4.32 -33.81
CA ARG A 243 -23.89 -5.08 -34.18
C ARG A 243 -24.17 -6.19 -33.17
N GLU A 244 -24.38 -5.80 -31.92
CA GLU A 244 -24.60 -6.71 -30.78
C GLU A 244 -25.96 -6.51 -30.11
N ASN A 245 -26.38 -7.50 -29.34
CA ASN A 245 -27.65 -7.42 -28.60
C ASN A 245 -27.58 -6.35 -27.49
N PRO A 246 -28.67 -5.61 -27.22
CA PRO A 246 -28.68 -4.56 -26.19
C PRO A 246 -28.16 -5.01 -24.82
N GLY A 247 -28.55 -6.22 -24.37
CA GLY A 247 -28.10 -6.76 -23.09
C GLY A 247 -26.59 -7.02 -23.01
N VAL A 248 -25.93 -7.32 -24.13
CA VAL A 248 -24.47 -7.48 -24.18
C VAL A 248 -23.82 -6.10 -24.08
N LYS A 249 -24.30 -5.12 -24.87
CA LYS A 249 -23.80 -3.75 -24.82
C LYS A 249 -23.91 -3.13 -23.42
N PHE A 250 -25.04 -3.31 -22.75
CA PHE A 250 -25.22 -2.78 -21.40
C PHE A 250 -24.27 -3.42 -20.39
N LYS A 251 -24.09 -4.74 -20.44
CA LYS A 251 -23.12 -5.44 -19.57
C LYS A 251 -21.69 -4.98 -19.83
N ASP A 252 -21.30 -4.84 -21.09
CA ASP A 252 -19.98 -4.33 -21.44
C ASP A 252 -19.80 -2.89 -20.95
N ALA A 253 -20.83 -2.04 -21.10
CA ALA A 253 -20.80 -0.67 -20.59
C ALA A 253 -20.66 -0.60 -19.07
N ASP A 254 -21.37 -1.47 -18.33
CA ASP A 254 -21.29 -1.56 -16.87
C ASP A 254 -19.90 -2.06 -16.41
N LEU A 255 -19.30 -3.00 -17.16
CA LEU A 255 -17.94 -3.52 -16.91
C LEU A 255 -16.85 -2.50 -17.21
N ILE A 256 -16.94 -1.79 -18.35
CA ILE A 256 -15.99 -0.73 -18.73
C ILE A 256 -16.07 0.42 -17.71
N GLY A 257 -17.28 0.74 -17.25
CA GLY A 257 -17.47 1.63 -16.10
C GLY A 257 -17.37 3.12 -16.40
N CYS A 258 -17.62 3.55 -17.64
CA CYS A 258 -17.63 4.99 -17.97
C CYS A 258 -18.65 5.73 -17.08
N PRO A 259 -18.30 6.89 -16.50
CA PRO A 259 -19.13 7.58 -15.50
C PRO A 259 -20.54 7.93 -15.96
N VAL A 260 -20.73 8.25 -17.25
CA VAL A 260 -22.03 8.57 -17.84
C VAL A 260 -22.31 7.64 -19.02
N ARG A 261 -23.50 7.05 -19.07
CA ARG A 261 -24.00 6.29 -20.21
C ARG A 261 -25.16 7.03 -20.86
N VAL A 262 -25.14 7.13 -22.18
CA VAL A 262 -26.25 7.67 -22.98
C VAL A 262 -26.79 6.55 -23.86
N THR A 263 -28.04 6.15 -23.65
CA THR A 263 -28.69 5.11 -24.46
C THR A 263 -29.53 5.77 -25.55
N VAL A 264 -29.23 5.43 -26.81
CA VAL A 264 -29.96 5.93 -27.98
C VAL A 264 -30.66 4.76 -28.67
N GLY A 265 -31.99 4.79 -28.74
CA GLY A 265 -32.76 3.72 -29.37
C GLY A 265 -34.06 4.22 -30.01
N ASP A 266 -34.51 3.51 -31.05
CA ASP A 266 -35.67 3.93 -31.86
C ASP A 266 -36.95 4.14 -31.03
N ARG A 267 -37.12 3.41 -29.91
CA ARG A 267 -38.28 3.57 -29.01
C ARG A 267 -38.27 4.90 -28.26
N GLY A 268 -37.10 5.33 -27.77
CA GLY A 268 -36.93 6.62 -27.10
C GLY A 268 -37.09 7.77 -28.08
N LEU A 269 -36.49 7.65 -29.27
CA LEU A 269 -36.56 8.69 -30.30
C LEU A 269 -37.98 8.93 -30.81
N LYS A 270 -38.84 7.91 -30.87
CA LYS A 270 -40.27 8.10 -31.16
C LYS A 270 -41.01 8.99 -30.15
N LYS A 271 -40.50 9.10 -28.92
CA LYS A 271 -40.99 10.02 -27.89
C LYS A 271 -40.17 11.32 -27.82
N GLY A 272 -39.12 11.47 -28.64
CA GLY A 272 -38.23 12.62 -28.62
C GLY A 272 -37.19 12.61 -27.49
N ILE A 273 -36.84 11.44 -26.94
CA ILE A 273 -35.92 11.32 -25.79
C ILE A 273 -34.75 10.36 -26.02
N VAL A 274 -33.69 10.55 -25.24
CA VAL A 274 -32.64 9.57 -24.93
C VAL A 274 -32.61 9.31 -23.43
N GLU A 275 -31.96 8.22 -23.00
CA GLU A 275 -31.76 7.93 -21.58
C GLU A 275 -30.33 8.29 -21.18
N VAL A 276 -30.14 9.15 -20.18
CA VAL A 276 -28.83 9.49 -19.61
C VAL A 276 -28.75 8.89 -18.21
N LYS A 277 -27.71 8.10 -17.95
CA LYS A 277 -27.54 7.40 -16.67
C LYS A 277 -26.12 7.56 -16.16
N ARG A 278 -25.95 8.02 -14.92
CA ARG A 278 -24.66 7.90 -14.23
C ARG A 278 -24.40 6.44 -13.85
N ARG A 279 -23.15 6.00 -13.92
CA ARG A 279 -22.75 4.62 -13.60
C ARG A 279 -23.06 4.23 -12.16
N ASP A 280 -23.11 5.20 -11.25
CA ASP A 280 -23.44 5.03 -9.83
C ASP A 280 -24.93 5.26 -9.51
N ALA A 281 -25.76 5.66 -10.47
CA ALA A 281 -27.19 5.84 -10.29
C ALA A 281 -27.98 4.53 -10.50
N GLU A 282 -29.10 4.38 -9.79
CA GLU A 282 -29.99 3.23 -9.95
C GLU A 282 -30.74 3.29 -11.29
N GLU A 283 -31.38 4.42 -11.59
CA GLU A 283 -32.26 4.60 -12.75
C GLU A 283 -31.71 5.64 -13.75
N PRO A 284 -32.02 5.49 -15.05
CA PRO A 284 -31.74 6.52 -16.04
C PRO A 284 -32.70 7.71 -15.94
N GLU A 285 -32.24 8.86 -16.39
CA GLU A 285 -33.07 10.04 -16.65
C GLU A 285 -33.50 10.06 -18.13
N GLU A 286 -34.81 10.23 -18.40
CA GLU A 286 -35.32 10.48 -19.75
C GLU A 286 -35.08 11.96 -20.11
N VAL A 287 -34.23 12.22 -21.11
CA VAL A 287 -33.80 13.57 -21.51
C VAL A 287 -34.23 13.82 -22.96
N ALA A 288 -34.77 15.00 -23.26
CA ALA A 288 -35.08 15.37 -24.63
C ALA A 288 -33.81 15.35 -25.51
N VAL A 289 -33.92 14.83 -26.74
CA VAL A 289 -32.74 14.62 -27.62
C VAL A 289 -31.95 15.91 -27.85
N ASP A 290 -32.64 17.04 -27.96
CA ASP A 290 -32.04 18.38 -28.16
C ASP A 290 -31.39 18.96 -26.89
N GLN A 291 -31.67 18.41 -25.72
CA GLN A 291 -31.08 18.78 -24.44
C GLN A 291 -30.01 17.81 -23.95
N ALA A 292 -29.85 16.67 -24.62
CA ALA A 292 -28.98 15.58 -24.19
C ALA A 292 -27.52 16.02 -23.97
N VAL A 293 -26.96 16.80 -24.91
CA VAL A 293 -25.58 17.27 -24.82
C VAL A 293 -25.38 18.19 -23.61
N GLU A 294 -26.32 19.11 -23.36
CA GLU A 294 -26.23 20.00 -22.19
C GLU A 294 -26.37 19.25 -20.88
N GLN A 295 -27.31 18.29 -20.79
CA GLN A 295 -27.49 17.49 -19.59
C GLN A 295 -26.24 16.64 -19.28
N VAL A 296 -25.63 16.05 -20.31
CA VAL A 296 -24.37 15.31 -20.17
C VAL A 296 -23.26 16.26 -19.70
N SER A 297 -23.05 17.41 -20.35
CA SER A 297 -22.04 18.39 -19.94
C SER A 297 -22.23 18.86 -18.49
N ALA A 298 -23.46 19.12 -18.06
CA ALA A 298 -23.78 19.49 -16.69
C ALA A 298 -23.46 18.37 -15.68
N THR A 299 -23.77 17.11 -16.06
CA THR A 299 -23.46 15.94 -15.24
C THR A 299 -21.94 15.76 -15.07
N LEU A 300 -21.18 15.90 -16.16
CA LEU A 300 -19.72 15.81 -16.12
C LEU A 300 -19.11 16.91 -15.26
N ALA A 301 -19.57 18.16 -15.41
CA ALA A 301 -19.12 19.28 -14.59
C ALA A 301 -19.35 19.03 -13.09
N ALA A 302 -20.52 18.50 -12.71
CA ALA A 302 -20.82 18.15 -11.33
C ALA A 302 -19.90 17.04 -10.79
N LEU A 303 -19.55 16.04 -11.61
CA LEU A 303 -18.61 14.98 -11.22
C LEU A 303 -17.19 15.53 -11.00
N TYR A 304 -16.72 16.42 -11.87
CA TYR A 304 -15.42 17.07 -11.67
C TYR A 304 -15.40 17.98 -10.45
N GLU A 305 -16.45 18.74 -10.22
CA GLU A 305 -16.58 19.60 -9.05
C GLU A 305 -16.56 18.80 -7.75
N ALA A 306 -17.26 17.65 -7.71
CA ALA A 306 -17.24 16.77 -6.56
C ALA A 306 -15.83 16.27 -6.21
N ILE A 307 -15.00 15.94 -7.22
CA ILE A 307 -13.59 15.59 -6.99
C ILE A 307 -12.80 16.80 -6.50
N GLN A 308 -12.95 17.97 -7.13
CA GLN A 308 -12.26 19.20 -6.74
C GLN A 308 -12.52 19.59 -5.28
N GLN A 309 -13.74 19.41 -4.79
CA GLN A 309 -14.10 19.69 -3.39
C GLN A 309 -13.37 18.78 -2.37
N THR A 310 -12.84 17.63 -2.81
CA THR A 310 -12.03 16.75 -1.95
C THR A 310 -10.55 17.12 -1.92
N VAL A 311 -10.10 17.99 -2.83
CA VAL A 311 -8.70 18.39 -2.91
C VAL A 311 -8.39 19.36 -1.77
N VAL A 312 -7.48 18.96 -0.89
CA VAL A 312 -6.97 19.82 0.19
C VAL A 312 -5.69 20.47 -0.30
N GLU A 313 -5.69 21.80 -0.43
CA GLU A 313 -4.47 22.55 -0.65
C GLU A 313 -3.60 22.49 0.61
N VAL A 314 -2.41 21.90 0.48
CA VAL A 314 -1.40 21.94 1.53
C VAL A 314 -0.44 23.09 1.21
N PRO A 315 -0.50 24.23 1.94
CA PRO A 315 0.39 25.34 1.68
C PRO A 315 1.84 24.91 1.90
N TYR A 316 2.71 25.22 0.95
CA TYR A 316 4.15 25.08 1.13
C TYR A 316 4.68 26.33 1.82
N GLU A 317 4.88 26.25 3.13
CA GLU A 317 5.55 27.30 3.91
C GLU A 317 7.07 27.11 3.77
N ASN A 318 7.73 28.08 3.12
CA ASN A 318 9.19 28.19 3.01
C ASN A 318 9.80 28.81 4.26
#